data_AF-A0A2E0SBX9-F1
#
_entry.id   AF-A0A2E0SBX9-F1
#
_cell.length_a   1.000
_cell.length_b   1.000
_cell.length_c   1.000
_cell.angle_alpha   90.00
_cell.angle_beta   90.00
_cell.angle_gamma   90.00
#
_symmetry.space_group_name_H-M   'P 1'
#
loop_
_entity.id
_entity.type
_entity.pdbx_description
1 polymer ?
#
loop_
_entity_poly.entity_id
_entity_poly.type
_entity_poly.pdbx_seq_one_letter_code
_entity_poly.pdbx_strand_id
1 'polypeptide(L)'
;MQDGFSSSWFLASAKGPLADSFQGMLWDSDGKIRLCYVPSDQNTGWSAPGYDTSLVKEFWNSYLDDVASFHSYSNSTKLKAADLLELRSAQLDAFFVANHEEIIEFFRQMERREEQLSSNEMTGVESLKGQGAKLDGEVNSTRAGYLNSIDMVWAGVERDLNSFGAGEVLELGELNGPAISSSQIDKFIPWFDLLCGLALLVGFCTPVAAIATAGFLLTVCLTQFPGAVGAQPVYYQSIEMFALLVVAFAGGGKYLSVDSIINHYCKRCCGNSEQSA
;
A
#
# COMPACT_ATOMS: atom_id res chain seq x y z
N MET A 1 -13.74 -14.15 -2.21
CA MET A 1 -14.04 -13.32 -3.41
C MET A 1 -13.80 -11.87 -3.02
N GLN A 2 -12.59 -11.37 -3.22
CA GLN A 2 -12.22 -9.96 -3.03
C GLN A 2 -11.74 -9.41 -4.39
N ASP A 3 -12.61 -9.44 -5.40
CA ASP A 3 -12.41 -8.63 -6.61
C ASP A 3 -12.95 -7.20 -6.34
N GLY A 4 -12.50 -6.63 -5.22
CA GLY A 4 -12.79 -5.27 -4.80
C GLY A 4 -11.71 -4.32 -5.28
N PHE A 5 -12.03 -3.02 -5.31
CA PHE A 5 -11.05 -1.97 -5.53
C PHE A 5 -9.80 -2.18 -4.64
N SER A 6 -8.60 -2.12 -5.24
CA SER A 6 -7.35 -2.13 -4.47
C SER A 6 -6.51 -0.88 -4.72
N SER A 7 -6.21 -0.18 -3.63
CA SER A 7 -5.31 0.96 -3.55
C SER A 7 -3.83 0.56 -3.65
N SER A 8 -3.51 -0.74 -3.54
CA SER A 8 -2.13 -1.23 -3.59
C SER A 8 -1.41 -0.82 -4.87
N TRP A 9 -2.07 -0.98 -6.03
CA TRP A 9 -1.50 -0.55 -7.31
C TRP A 9 -1.35 0.98 -7.40
N PHE A 10 -2.31 1.72 -6.85
CA PHE A 10 -2.32 3.18 -6.85
C PHE A 10 -1.17 3.74 -6.00
N LEU A 11 -0.96 3.19 -4.81
CA LEU A 11 0.11 3.58 -3.90
C LEU A 11 1.49 3.15 -4.42
N ALA A 12 1.60 1.95 -5.02
CA ALA A 12 2.86 1.46 -5.59
C ALA A 12 3.31 2.29 -6.79
N SER A 13 2.36 2.79 -7.58
CA SER A 13 2.65 3.61 -8.76
C SER A 13 2.90 5.10 -8.46
N ALA A 14 2.91 5.50 -7.18
CA ALA A 14 3.12 6.89 -6.79
C ALA A 14 4.43 7.47 -7.35
N LYS A 15 4.37 8.73 -7.81
CA LYS A 15 5.49 9.49 -8.38
C LYS A 15 5.52 10.90 -7.82
N GLY A 16 6.73 11.38 -7.55
CA GLY A 16 6.99 12.72 -7.04
C GLY A 16 7.56 12.74 -5.63
N PRO A 17 7.62 13.91 -4.97
CA PRO A 17 8.32 14.09 -3.71
C PRO A 17 7.67 13.35 -2.52
N LEU A 18 6.41 12.93 -2.65
CA LEU A 18 5.68 12.18 -1.63
C LEU A 18 5.57 10.68 -1.96
N ALA A 19 6.22 10.20 -3.03
CA ALA A 19 6.11 8.81 -3.46
C ALA A 19 6.48 7.83 -2.35
N ASP A 20 7.58 8.07 -1.65
CA ASP A 20 8.06 7.22 -0.54
C ASP A 20 7.02 7.14 0.60
N SER A 21 6.30 8.23 0.86
CA SER A 21 5.25 8.24 1.89
C SER A 21 4.05 7.40 1.48
N PHE A 22 3.66 7.40 0.21
CA PHE A 22 2.56 6.58 -0.29
C PHE A 22 2.96 5.10 -0.43
N GLN A 23 4.15 4.84 -0.96
CA GLN A 23 4.69 3.49 -1.10
C GLN A 23 5.00 2.85 0.26
N GLY A 24 5.40 3.63 1.27
CA GLY A 24 5.59 3.17 2.64
C GLY A 24 4.30 2.73 3.36
N MET A 25 3.12 3.04 2.80
CA MET A 25 1.85 2.48 3.30
C MET A 25 1.62 1.04 2.84
N LEU A 26 2.40 0.55 1.87
CA LEU A 26 2.34 -0.82 1.40
C LEU A 26 3.34 -1.66 2.18
N TRP A 27 2.86 -2.81 2.65
CA TRP A 27 3.75 -3.81 3.19
C TRP A 27 4.75 -4.25 2.13
N ASP A 28 6.02 -4.28 2.53
CA ASP A 28 7.13 -4.76 1.72
C ASP A 28 7.14 -4.17 0.29
N SER A 29 6.91 -2.86 0.20
CA SER A 29 6.81 -2.13 -1.08
C SER A 29 8.11 -2.16 -1.90
N ASP A 30 9.24 -2.29 -1.20
CA ASP A 30 10.56 -2.46 -1.78
C ASP A 30 10.95 -3.94 -1.98
N GLY A 31 10.19 -4.88 -1.40
CA GLY A 31 10.42 -6.32 -1.47
C GLY A 31 11.50 -6.83 -0.51
N LYS A 32 12.11 -5.97 0.31
CA LYS A 32 13.28 -6.32 1.13
C LYS A 32 12.99 -7.41 2.15
N ILE A 33 11.78 -7.44 2.72
CA ILE A 33 11.39 -8.45 3.71
C ILE A 33 11.32 -9.82 3.05
N ARG A 34 10.59 -9.95 1.93
CA ARG A 34 10.50 -11.22 1.19
C ARG A 34 11.84 -11.65 0.58
N LEU A 35 12.63 -10.69 0.12
CA LEU A 35 13.99 -10.91 -0.35
C LEU A 35 14.99 -11.21 0.76
N CYS A 36 14.55 -11.23 2.03
CA CYS A 36 15.41 -11.52 3.18
C CYS A 36 16.64 -10.59 3.25
N TYR A 37 16.51 -9.36 2.76
CA TYR A 37 17.62 -8.45 2.52
C TYR A 37 18.31 -8.02 3.81
N VAL A 38 19.64 -8.05 3.80
CA VAL A 38 20.51 -7.53 4.86
C VAL A 38 21.41 -6.44 4.25
N PRO A 39 21.33 -5.19 4.72
CA PRO A 39 22.12 -4.09 4.17
C PRO A 39 23.61 -4.27 4.42
N SER A 40 24.42 -3.60 3.60
CA SER A 40 25.85 -3.45 3.86
C SER A 40 26.11 -2.68 5.17
N ASP A 41 27.07 -3.14 5.97
CA ASP A 41 27.47 -2.48 7.21
C ASP A 41 28.40 -1.32 6.90
N GLN A 42 27.85 -0.11 6.96
CA GLN A 42 28.60 1.11 6.69
C GLN A 42 29.60 1.49 7.81
N ASN A 43 29.52 0.85 9.00
CA ASN A 43 30.35 1.21 10.15
C ASN A 43 31.66 0.42 10.24
N THR A 44 31.78 -0.72 9.55
CA THR A 44 32.98 -1.60 9.62
C THR A 44 33.85 -1.58 8.37
N GLY A 45 33.51 -0.77 7.37
CA GLY A 45 34.18 -0.68 6.07
C GLY A 45 33.23 -1.05 4.92
N TRP A 46 33.75 -1.31 3.72
CA TRP A 46 32.90 -1.86 2.65
C TRP A 46 32.58 -3.33 2.96
N SER A 47 31.31 -3.66 3.16
CA SER A 47 30.80 -5.03 3.16
C SER A 47 29.82 -5.20 2.00
N ALA A 48 29.77 -6.40 1.41
CA ALA A 48 28.71 -6.70 0.46
C ALA A 48 27.36 -6.77 1.21
N PRO A 49 26.24 -6.34 0.61
CA PRO A 49 24.92 -6.67 1.11
C PRO A 49 24.73 -8.19 1.10
N GLY A 50 23.79 -8.69 1.89
CA GLY A 50 23.54 -10.12 2.05
C GLY A 50 22.05 -10.43 2.16
N TYR A 51 21.76 -11.68 2.51
CA TYR A 51 20.42 -12.11 2.88
C TYR A 51 20.47 -12.97 4.14
N ASP A 52 19.41 -12.92 4.94
CA ASP A 52 19.20 -13.79 6.09
C ASP A 52 17.75 -14.30 6.13
N THR A 53 17.58 -15.60 5.89
CA THR A 53 16.26 -16.25 5.84
C THR A 53 15.69 -16.53 7.23
N SER A 54 16.45 -16.31 8.31
CA SER A 54 16.06 -16.69 9.68
C SER A 54 14.80 -15.98 10.15
N LEU A 55 14.66 -14.67 9.88
CA LEU A 55 13.48 -13.90 10.27
C LEU A 55 12.20 -14.42 9.59
N VAL A 56 12.27 -14.71 8.29
CA VAL A 56 11.12 -15.25 7.54
C VAL A 56 10.76 -16.65 8.04
N LYS A 57 11.76 -17.49 8.34
CA LYS A 57 11.51 -18.84 8.90
C LYS A 57 10.92 -18.78 10.30
N GLU A 58 11.38 -17.86 11.14
CA GLU A 58 10.79 -17.65 12.47
C GLU A 58 9.33 -17.22 12.36
N PHE A 59 9.03 -16.30 11.44
CA PHE A 59 7.67 -15.90 11.12
C PHE A 59 6.80 -17.08 10.67
N TRP A 60 7.30 -17.91 9.75
CA TRP A 60 6.56 -19.09 9.31
C TRP A 60 6.37 -20.14 10.42
N ASN A 61 7.32 -20.26 11.35
CA ASN A 61 7.15 -21.12 12.53
C ASN A 61 6.06 -20.59 13.47
N SER A 62 6.01 -19.28 13.71
CA SER A 62 4.90 -18.66 14.46
C SER A 62 3.57 -18.93 13.76
N TYR A 63 3.54 -18.79 12.44
CA TYR A 63 2.33 -19.06 11.66
C TYR A 63 1.91 -20.54 11.71
N LEU A 64 2.84 -21.50 11.73
CA LEU A 64 2.51 -22.91 11.98
C LEU A 64 1.82 -23.10 13.34
N ASP A 65 2.28 -22.41 14.38
CA ASP A 65 1.63 -22.44 15.69
C ASP A 65 0.21 -21.86 15.64
N ASP A 66 0.03 -20.73 14.95
CA ASP A 66 -1.28 -20.09 14.77
C ASP A 66 -2.26 -20.98 14.00
N VAL A 67 -1.83 -21.56 12.88
CA VAL A 67 -2.64 -22.49 12.06
C VAL A 67 -2.97 -23.76 12.86
N ALA A 68 -2.01 -24.30 13.61
CA ALA A 68 -2.22 -25.47 14.44
C ALA A 68 -3.24 -25.20 15.54
N SER A 69 -3.23 -24.01 16.15
CA SER A 69 -4.24 -23.58 17.11
C SER A 69 -5.61 -23.34 16.45
N PHE A 70 -5.64 -22.65 15.32
CA PHE A 70 -6.87 -22.32 14.58
C PHE A 70 -7.64 -23.58 14.14
N HIS A 71 -6.93 -24.55 13.58
CA HIS A 71 -7.51 -25.82 13.11
C HIS A 71 -7.49 -26.94 14.15
N SER A 72 -7.03 -26.67 15.37
CA SER A 72 -6.93 -27.66 16.46
C SER A 72 -6.16 -28.92 16.06
N TYR A 73 -4.95 -28.76 15.53
CA TYR A 73 -4.11 -29.88 15.09
C TYR A 73 -3.79 -30.85 16.23
N SER A 74 -3.89 -32.14 15.91
CA SER A 74 -3.31 -33.18 16.76
C SER A 74 -1.78 -33.10 16.73
N ASN A 75 -1.11 -33.65 17.74
CA ASN A 75 0.35 -33.69 17.79
C ASN A 75 0.98 -34.35 16.56
N SER A 76 0.36 -35.40 16.02
CA SER A 76 0.85 -36.08 14.80
C SER A 76 0.65 -35.25 13.54
N THR A 77 -0.43 -34.46 13.46
CA THR A 77 -0.67 -33.52 12.38
C THR A 77 0.33 -32.36 12.42
N LYS A 78 0.56 -31.81 13.61
CA LYS A 78 1.52 -30.70 13.80
C LYS A 78 2.94 -31.09 13.40
N LEU A 79 3.37 -32.32 13.71
CA LEU A 79 4.67 -32.84 13.26
C LEU A 79 4.77 -32.92 11.74
N LYS A 80 3.75 -33.45 11.04
CA LYS A 80 3.74 -33.50 9.57
C LYS A 80 3.75 -32.10 8.94
N ALA A 81 3.03 -31.16 9.55
CA ALA A 81 3.01 -29.77 9.12
C ALA A 81 4.38 -29.10 9.32
N ALA A 82 5.07 -29.42 10.42
CA ALA A 82 6.44 -28.98 10.66
C ALA A 82 7.44 -29.55 9.63
N ASP A 83 7.32 -30.83 9.28
CA ASP A 83 8.16 -31.45 8.23
C ASP A 83 7.98 -30.76 6.87
N LEU A 84 6.73 -30.39 6.52
CA LEU A 84 6.45 -29.62 5.29
C LEU A 84 7.00 -28.20 5.38
N LEU A 85 6.90 -27.55 6.54
CA LEU A 85 7.49 -26.23 6.74
C LEU A 85 9.02 -26.26 6.61
N GLU A 86 9.68 -27.30 7.12
CA GLU A 86 11.12 -27.50 6.94
C GLU A 86 11.49 -27.64 5.46
N LEU A 87 10.71 -28.42 4.70
CA LEU A 87 10.90 -28.55 3.26
C LEU A 87 10.76 -27.20 2.53
N ARG A 88 9.75 -26.39 2.89
CA ARG A 88 9.56 -25.04 2.31
C ARG A 88 10.66 -24.07 2.71
N SER A 89 11.13 -24.15 3.95
CA SER A 89 12.28 -23.38 4.44
C SER A 89 13.56 -23.73 3.67
N ALA A 90 13.77 -25.01 3.38
CA ALA A 90 14.88 -25.47 2.56
C ALA A 90 14.75 -25.03 1.08
N GLN A 91 13.53 -24.95 0.54
CA GLN A 91 13.30 -24.38 -0.80
C GLN A 91 13.67 -22.90 -0.87
N LEU A 92 13.34 -22.13 0.18
CA LEU A 92 13.74 -20.73 0.28
C LEU A 92 15.27 -20.59 0.32
N ASP A 93 15.95 -21.39 1.14
CA ASP A 93 17.42 -21.38 1.19
C ASP A 93 18.04 -21.79 -0.15
N ALA A 94 17.52 -22.84 -0.78
CA ALA A 94 18.00 -23.31 -2.06
C ALA A 94 17.83 -22.24 -3.16
N PHE A 95 16.75 -21.47 -3.12
CA PHE A 95 16.54 -20.33 -4.01
C PHE A 95 17.67 -19.30 -3.87
N PHE A 96 17.99 -18.88 -2.65
CA PHE A 96 19.06 -17.90 -2.42
C PHE A 96 20.45 -18.46 -2.74
N VAL A 97 20.72 -19.73 -2.44
CA VAL A 97 22.00 -20.39 -2.76
C VAL A 97 22.18 -20.50 -4.28
N ALA A 98 21.14 -20.90 -5.01
CA ALA A 98 21.20 -21.07 -6.45
C ALA A 98 21.35 -19.74 -7.21
N ASN A 99 20.79 -18.66 -6.66
CA ASN A 99 20.81 -17.32 -7.28
C ASN A 99 21.76 -16.35 -6.55
N HIS A 100 22.72 -16.86 -5.77
CA HIS A 100 23.51 -16.04 -4.85
C HIS A 100 24.19 -14.85 -5.53
N GLU A 101 24.95 -15.07 -6.61
CA GLU A 101 25.69 -14.02 -7.30
C GLU A 101 24.76 -12.93 -7.85
N GLU A 102 23.66 -13.33 -8.49
CA GLU A 102 22.70 -12.41 -9.10
C GLU A 102 21.92 -11.61 -8.05
N ILE A 103 21.52 -12.24 -6.94
CA ILE A 103 20.81 -11.56 -5.85
C ILE A 103 21.71 -10.54 -5.16
N ILE A 104 22.98 -10.87 -4.93
CA ILE A 104 23.94 -9.94 -4.33
C ILE A 104 24.20 -8.76 -5.26
N GLU A 105 24.33 -9.00 -6.58
CA GLU A 105 24.43 -7.91 -7.56
C GLU A 105 23.17 -7.04 -7.56
N PHE A 106 22.00 -7.65 -7.57
CA PHE A 106 20.72 -6.96 -7.51
C PHE A 106 20.62 -6.09 -6.25
N PHE A 107 21.01 -6.60 -5.08
CA PHE A 107 21.04 -5.83 -3.83
C PHE A 107 21.95 -4.61 -3.90
N ARG A 108 23.13 -4.74 -4.51
CA ARG A 108 24.01 -3.58 -4.77
C ARG A 108 23.37 -2.55 -5.69
N GLN A 109 22.61 -3.01 -6.69
CA GLN A 109 21.87 -2.10 -7.57
C GLN A 109 20.76 -1.35 -6.81
N MET A 110 20.09 -2.01 -5.86
CA MET A 110 19.11 -1.37 -4.96
C MET A 110 19.76 -0.33 -4.06
N GLU A 111 20.84 -0.68 -3.34
CA GLU A 111 21.56 0.26 -2.47
C GLU A 111 22.06 1.49 -3.25
N ARG A 112 22.67 1.26 -4.42
CA ARG A 112 23.11 2.33 -5.31
C ARG A 112 21.94 3.24 -5.70
N ARG A 113 20.75 2.69 -5.91
CA ARG A 113 19.57 3.49 -6.27
C ARG A 113 19.09 4.35 -5.10
N GLU A 114 19.10 3.82 -3.89
CA GLU A 114 18.75 4.56 -2.67
C GLU A 114 19.75 5.71 -2.40
N GLU A 115 21.04 5.46 -2.61
CA GLU A 115 22.07 6.50 -2.56
C GLU A 115 21.84 7.59 -3.61
N GLN A 116 21.49 7.21 -4.84
CA GLN A 116 21.17 8.17 -5.89
C GLN A 116 19.95 9.03 -5.56
N LEU A 117 18.91 8.45 -4.97
CA LEU A 117 17.70 9.16 -4.56
C LEU A 117 17.94 10.11 -3.38
N SER A 118 18.81 9.73 -2.44
CA SER A 118 19.19 10.59 -1.31
C SER A 118 20.15 11.72 -1.70
N SER A 119 20.88 11.58 -2.82
CA SER A 119 21.75 12.63 -3.35
C SER A 119 20.97 13.73 -4.10
N ASN A 120 21.05 14.98 -3.63
CA ASN A 120 20.36 16.14 -4.24
C ASN A 120 20.84 16.49 -5.67
N GLU A 121 21.94 15.93 -6.15
CA GLU A 121 22.62 16.32 -7.39
C GLU A 121 21.90 15.86 -8.67
N MET A 122 21.00 14.86 -8.60
CA MET A 122 20.35 14.28 -9.78
C MET A 122 19.15 15.08 -10.31
N THR A 123 18.65 16.07 -9.58
CA THR A 123 17.41 16.79 -9.94
C THR A 123 17.60 17.80 -11.08
N GLY A 124 18.83 18.18 -11.41
CA GLY A 124 19.15 19.26 -12.36
C GLY A 124 19.43 18.85 -13.82
N VAL A 125 19.78 17.60 -14.11
CA VAL A 125 20.26 17.19 -15.44
C VAL A 125 19.31 16.19 -16.09
N GLU A 126 18.69 16.57 -17.21
CA GLU A 126 17.69 15.74 -17.93
C GLU A 126 18.24 14.37 -18.37
N SER A 127 19.53 14.30 -18.74
CA SER A 127 20.21 13.04 -19.06
C SER A 127 20.33 12.10 -17.85
N LEU A 128 20.58 12.64 -16.65
CA LEU A 128 20.64 11.85 -15.41
C LEU A 128 19.25 11.37 -14.98
N LYS A 129 18.20 12.17 -15.24
CA LYS A 129 16.80 11.76 -15.03
C LYS A 129 16.42 10.56 -15.90
N GLY A 130 16.80 10.56 -17.18
CA GLY A 130 16.56 9.44 -18.09
C GLY A 130 17.29 8.16 -17.67
N GLN A 131 18.53 8.28 -17.20
CA GLN A 131 19.31 7.15 -16.68
C GLN A 131 18.71 6.59 -15.38
N GLY A 132 18.30 7.44 -14.45
CA GLY A 132 17.63 7.02 -13.22
C GLY A 132 16.32 6.30 -13.47
N ALA A 133 15.49 6.79 -14.38
CA ALA A 133 14.22 6.14 -14.75
C ALA A 133 14.44 4.77 -15.43
N LYS A 134 15.50 4.63 -16.22
CA LYS A 134 15.88 3.33 -16.81
C LYS A 134 16.32 2.34 -15.74
N LEU A 135 17.19 2.78 -14.83
CA LEU A 135 17.66 1.95 -13.71
C LEU A 135 16.49 1.53 -12.80
N ASP A 136 15.55 2.43 -12.52
CA ASP A 136 14.31 2.10 -11.80
C ASP A 136 13.51 1.00 -12.50
N GLY A 137 13.35 1.09 -13.82
CA GLY A 137 12.65 0.07 -14.60
C GLY A 137 13.32 -1.30 -14.51
N GLU A 138 14.65 -1.33 -14.61
CA GLU A 138 15.46 -2.56 -14.49
C GLU A 138 15.35 -3.18 -13.09
N VAL A 139 15.58 -2.38 -12.04
CA VAL A 139 15.47 -2.84 -10.64
C VAL A 139 14.06 -3.36 -10.35
N ASN A 140 13.02 -2.64 -10.77
CA ASN A 140 11.64 -3.05 -10.56
C ASN A 140 11.29 -4.36 -11.29
N SER A 141 11.76 -4.53 -12.52
CA SER A 141 11.52 -5.75 -13.31
C SER A 141 12.24 -6.96 -12.71
N THR A 142 13.51 -6.81 -12.36
CA THR A 142 14.30 -7.87 -11.73
C THR A 142 13.71 -8.27 -10.38
N ARG A 143 13.34 -7.27 -9.57
CA ARG A 143 12.64 -7.49 -8.30
C ARG A 143 11.36 -8.30 -8.49
N ALA A 144 10.50 -7.91 -9.44
CA ALA A 144 9.25 -8.62 -9.70
C ALA A 144 9.51 -10.08 -10.10
N GLY A 145 10.56 -10.35 -10.87
CA GLY A 145 10.99 -11.71 -11.22
C GLY A 145 11.32 -12.55 -9.98
N TYR A 146 12.19 -12.06 -9.10
CA TYR A 146 12.57 -12.80 -7.88
C TYR A 146 11.42 -12.92 -6.88
N LEU A 147 10.64 -11.85 -6.68
CA LEU A 147 9.47 -11.89 -5.80
C LEU A 147 8.43 -12.89 -6.27
N ASN A 148 8.16 -13.02 -7.58
CA ASN A 148 7.25 -14.04 -8.08
C ASN A 148 7.70 -15.47 -7.69
N SER A 149 9.01 -15.75 -7.73
CA SER A 149 9.54 -17.04 -7.30
C SER A 149 9.39 -17.27 -5.79
N ILE A 150 9.66 -16.26 -4.98
CA ILE A 150 9.54 -16.31 -3.53
C ILE A 150 8.07 -16.41 -3.11
N ASP A 151 7.17 -15.64 -3.74
CA ASP A 151 5.74 -15.64 -3.48
C ASP A 151 5.12 -17.03 -3.73
N MET A 152 5.63 -17.80 -4.69
CA MET A 152 5.24 -19.21 -4.86
C MET A 152 5.64 -20.09 -3.67
N VAL A 153 6.76 -19.82 -3.02
CA VAL A 153 7.17 -20.53 -1.79
C VAL A 153 6.26 -20.12 -0.63
N TRP A 154 5.98 -18.82 -0.46
CA TRP A 154 5.06 -18.29 0.55
C TRP A 154 3.65 -18.86 0.42
N ALA A 155 3.08 -18.82 -0.79
CA ALA A 155 1.78 -19.42 -1.08
C ALA A 155 1.80 -20.95 -0.86
N GLY A 156 2.94 -21.59 -1.12
CA GLY A 156 3.18 -23.00 -0.79
C GLY A 156 3.09 -23.27 0.71
N VAL A 157 3.68 -22.42 1.54
CA VAL A 157 3.61 -22.51 3.02
C VAL A 157 2.16 -22.35 3.48
N GLU A 158 1.46 -21.29 3.09
CA GLU A 158 0.07 -21.05 3.48
C GLU A 158 -0.82 -22.25 3.11
N ARG A 159 -0.71 -22.70 1.85
CA ARG A 159 -1.53 -23.78 1.32
C ARG A 159 -1.23 -25.12 2.00
N ASP A 160 0.05 -25.47 2.13
CA ASP A 160 0.45 -26.77 2.68
C ASP A 160 0.13 -26.85 4.17
N LEU A 161 0.33 -25.76 4.92
CA LEU A 161 -0.04 -25.71 6.32
C LEU A 161 -1.55 -25.76 6.49
N ASN A 162 -2.35 -24.95 5.81
CA ASN A 162 -3.81 -25.01 5.92
C ASN A 162 -4.42 -26.32 5.40
N SER A 163 -3.71 -27.11 4.59
CA SER A 163 -4.25 -28.35 3.98
C SER A 163 -4.67 -29.42 4.99
N PHE A 164 -4.13 -29.38 6.21
CA PHE A 164 -4.51 -30.30 7.28
C PHE A 164 -5.76 -29.86 8.06
N GLY A 165 -6.20 -28.62 7.85
CA GLY A 165 -7.41 -28.06 8.45
C GLY A 165 -8.67 -28.41 7.68
N ALA A 166 -9.82 -28.35 8.35
CA ALA A 166 -11.13 -28.45 7.71
C ALA A 166 -11.85 -27.11 7.85
N GLY A 167 -12.17 -26.46 6.74
CA GLY A 167 -12.96 -25.22 6.73
C GLY A 167 -12.19 -24.01 6.19
N GLU A 168 -12.25 -22.92 6.93
CA GLU A 168 -11.70 -21.61 6.52
C GLU A 168 -10.17 -21.63 6.47
N VAL A 169 -9.59 -20.91 5.52
CA VAL A 169 -8.13 -20.76 5.39
C VAL A 169 -7.70 -19.61 6.31
N LEU A 170 -6.72 -19.87 7.18
CA LEU A 170 -6.06 -18.80 7.91
C LEU A 170 -5.03 -18.18 6.96
N GLU A 171 -5.26 -16.96 6.47
CA GLU A 171 -4.34 -16.26 5.57
C GLU A 171 -3.00 -15.98 6.28
N LEU A 172 -1.89 -16.18 5.55
CA LEU A 172 -0.56 -15.83 6.04
C LEU A 172 -0.43 -14.30 6.10
N GLY A 173 -0.26 -13.77 7.30
CA GLY A 173 -0.19 -12.33 7.53
C GLY A 173 1.09 -11.67 7.00
N GLU A 174 1.18 -10.36 7.22
CA GLU A 174 2.31 -9.53 6.81
C GLU A 174 3.36 -9.44 7.93
N LEU A 175 4.59 -9.91 7.68
CA LEU A 175 5.70 -9.77 8.62
C LEU A 175 6.10 -8.30 8.74
N ASN A 176 5.99 -7.70 9.93
CA ASN A 176 6.23 -6.26 10.17
C ASN A 176 5.36 -5.35 9.28
N GLY A 177 4.09 -5.72 9.07
CA GLY A 177 3.13 -4.90 8.32
C GLY A 177 3.00 -3.46 8.86
N PRO A 178 2.73 -2.47 7.99
CA PRO A 178 2.52 -1.08 8.41
C PRO A 178 1.28 -0.97 9.31
N ALA A 179 1.28 0.00 10.24
CA ALA A 179 0.19 0.20 11.20
C ALA A 179 -1.18 0.47 10.55
N ILE A 180 -1.18 1.02 9.33
CA ILE A 180 -2.35 1.16 8.46
C ILE A 180 -2.02 0.39 7.18
N SER A 181 -2.64 -0.77 6.99
CA SER A 181 -2.44 -1.58 5.78
C SER A 181 -3.31 -1.06 4.63
N SER A 182 -2.87 -1.29 3.39
CA SER A 182 -3.67 -0.97 2.19
C SER A 182 -5.04 -1.63 2.20
N SER A 183 -5.18 -2.80 2.84
CA SER A 183 -6.47 -3.47 3.02
C SER A 183 -7.51 -2.62 3.78
N GLN A 184 -7.09 -1.80 4.75
CA GLN A 184 -7.99 -0.88 5.45
C GLN A 184 -8.43 0.26 4.53
N ILE A 185 -7.51 0.77 3.71
CA ILE A 185 -7.75 1.81 2.71
C ILE A 185 -8.76 1.29 1.65
N ASP A 186 -8.59 0.04 1.21
CA ASP A 186 -9.43 -0.62 0.19
C ASP A 186 -10.89 -0.75 0.65
N LYS A 187 -11.13 -0.95 1.94
CA LYS A 187 -12.48 -0.99 2.52
C LYS A 187 -13.08 0.41 2.70
N PHE A 188 -12.26 1.41 2.99
CA PHE A 188 -12.72 2.76 3.31
C PHE A 188 -13.08 3.58 2.07
N ILE A 189 -12.22 3.57 1.06
CA ILE A 189 -12.35 4.47 -0.11
C ILE A 189 -13.71 4.33 -0.83
N PRO A 190 -14.22 3.12 -1.13
CA PRO A 190 -15.50 2.99 -1.84
C PRO A 190 -16.68 3.56 -1.05
N TRP A 191 -16.72 3.35 0.27
CA TRP A 191 -17.77 3.89 1.12
C TRP A 191 -17.67 5.41 1.28
N PHE A 192 -16.45 5.91 1.41
CA PHE A 192 -16.19 7.34 1.47
C PHE A 192 -16.67 8.06 0.21
N ASP A 193 -16.30 7.56 -0.97
CA ASP A 193 -16.68 8.15 -2.26
C ASP A 193 -18.20 8.08 -2.50
N LEU A 194 -18.81 6.93 -2.20
CA LEU A 194 -20.26 6.76 -2.30
C LEU A 194 -21.04 7.71 -1.36
N LEU A 195 -20.60 7.85 -0.10
CA LEU A 195 -21.26 8.74 0.86
C LEU A 195 -21.10 10.22 0.46
N CYS A 196 -19.91 10.64 0.05
CA CYS A 196 -19.69 12.03 -0.37
C CYS A 196 -20.40 12.35 -1.68
N GLY A 197 -20.38 11.45 -2.66
CA GLY A 197 -21.11 11.59 -3.91
C GLY A 197 -22.62 11.68 -3.69
N LEU A 198 -23.17 10.81 -2.84
CA LEU A 198 -24.60 10.85 -2.49
C LEU A 198 -24.97 12.12 -1.70
N ALA A 199 -24.12 12.55 -0.77
CA ALA A 199 -24.30 13.81 -0.04
C ALA A 199 -24.33 15.03 -0.99
N LEU A 200 -23.46 15.05 -2.01
CA LEU A 200 -23.45 16.09 -3.04
C LEU A 200 -24.68 16.03 -3.96
N LEU A 201 -25.13 14.84 -4.37
CA LEU A 201 -26.32 14.67 -5.21
C LEU A 201 -27.61 15.07 -4.49
N VAL A 202 -27.77 14.63 -3.25
CA VAL A 202 -28.93 14.97 -2.40
C VAL A 202 -28.87 16.43 -1.95
N GLY A 203 -27.68 17.01 -1.87
CA GLY A 203 -27.48 18.35 -1.35
C GLY A 203 -27.55 18.39 0.18
N PHE A 204 -27.04 17.35 0.84
CA PHE A 204 -26.92 17.26 2.30
C PHE A 204 -25.45 17.42 2.70
N CYS A 205 -25.17 18.28 3.67
CA CYS A 205 -23.82 18.72 4.05
C CYS A 205 -22.93 19.13 2.86
N THR A 206 -23.48 19.82 1.85
CA THR A 206 -22.84 20.04 0.54
C THR A 206 -21.44 20.67 0.64
N PRO A 207 -21.19 21.72 1.46
CA PRO A 207 -19.85 22.29 1.58
C PRO A 207 -18.83 21.33 2.22
N VAL A 208 -19.28 20.53 3.19
CA VAL A 208 -18.41 19.56 3.88
C VAL A 208 -18.07 18.40 2.95
N ALA A 209 -19.07 17.85 2.27
CA ALA A 209 -18.87 16.79 1.28
C ALA A 209 -17.95 17.26 0.14
N ALA A 210 -18.15 18.49 -0.37
CA ALA A 210 -17.32 19.05 -1.42
C ALA A 210 -15.86 19.25 -0.98
N ILE A 211 -15.60 19.75 0.24
CA ILE A 211 -14.24 19.89 0.79
C ILE A 211 -13.60 18.51 1.00
N ALA A 212 -14.36 17.54 1.53
CA ALA A 212 -13.87 16.18 1.76
C ALA A 212 -13.47 15.50 0.44
N THR A 213 -14.33 15.54 -0.58
CA THR A 213 -14.03 15.00 -1.91
C THR A 213 -12.90 15.76 -2.59
N ALA A 214 -12.84 17.09 -2.49
CA ALA A 214 -11.71 17.86 -3.01
C ALA A 214 -10.38 17.49 -2.32
N GLY A 215 -10.39 17.29 -1.00
CA GLY A 215 -9.23 16.82 -0.25
C GLY A 215 -8.77 15.44 -0.69
N PHE A 216 -9.70 14.53 -0.96
CA PHE A 216 -9.39 13.22 -1.54
C PHE A 216 -8.81 13.32 -2.95
N LEU A 217 -9.37 14.14 -3.84
CA LEU A 217 -8.80 14.35 -5.16
C LEU A 217 -7.42 15.04 -5.12
N LEU A 218 -7.18 15.88 -4.12
CA LEU A 218 -5.86 16.46 -3.89
C LEU A 218 -4.84 15.37 -3.55
N THR A 219 -5.17 14.41 -2.70
CA THR A 219 -4.25 13.28 -2.45
C THR A 219 -4.00 12.49 -3.72
N VAL A 220 -5.01 12.31 -4.57
CA VAL A 220 -4.84 11.64 -5.87
C VAL A 220 -3.86 12.40 -6.78
N CYS A 221 -3.98 13.73 -6.84
CA CYS A 221 -3.07 14.59 -7.60
C CYS A 221 -1.64 14.56 -7.01
N LEU A 222 -1.50 14.44 -5.69
CA LEU A 222 -0.20 14.35 -5.02
C LEU A 222 0.49 13.00 -5.25
N THR A 223 -0.27 11.91 -5.38
CA THR A 223 0.26 10.59 -5.74
C THR A 223 0.91 10.60 -7.13
N GLN A 224 0.40 11.42 -8.05
CA GLN A 224 0.91 11.56 -9.42
C GLN A 224 1.34 13.02 -9.66
N PHE A 225 2.38 13.45 -8.95
CA PHE A 225 2.75 14.86 -8.88
C PHE A 225 3.00 15.46 -10.27
N PRO A 226 2.40 16.62 -10.61
CA PRO A 226 2.54 17.22 -11.92
C PRO A 226 4.00 17.57 -12.22
N GLY A 227 4.52 17.04 -13.33
CA GLY A 227 5.91 17.22 -13.73
C GLY A 227 6.89 16.18 -13.18
N ALA A 228 6.44 15.22 -12.37
CA ALA A 228 7.26 14.06 -12.02
C ALA A 228 7.44 13.11 -13.22
N VAL A 229 8.63 12.51 -13.34
CA VAL A 229 8.95 11.60 -14.44
C VAL A 229 8.11 10.33 -14.34
N GLY A 230 7.42 9.99 -15.43
CA GLY A 230 6.54 8.79 -15.49
C GLY A 230 5.20 8.94 -14.77
N ALA A 231 4.86 10.12 -14.26
CA ALA A 231 3.56 10.38 -13.66
C ALA A 231 2.44 10.36 -14.72
N GLN A 232 1.30 9.78 -14.37
CA GLN A 232 0.11 9.80 -15.22
C GLN A 232 -0.56 11.18 -15.19
N PRO A 233 -1.19 11.63 -16.28
CA PRO A 233 -1.86 12.93 -16.33
C PRO A 233 -3.08 12.97 -15.40
N VAL A 234 -3.07 13.88 -14.42
CA VAL A 234 -4.15 14.10 -13.43
C VAL A 234 -5.04 15.32 -13.74
N TYR A 235 -5.14 15.71 -15.01
CA TYR A 235 -5.85 16.93 -15.41
C TYR A 235 -7.33 16.92 -15.02
N TYR A 236 -8.03 15.81 -15.25
CA TYR A 236 -9.45 15.70 -14.93
C TYR A 236 -9.70 15.79 -13.43
N GLN A 237 -8.90 15.08 -12.63
CA GLN A 237 -8.97 15.06 -11.17
C GLN A 237 -8.67 16.45 -10.59
N SER A 238 -7.72 17.19 -11.19
CA SER A 238 -7.40 18.56 -10.78
C SER A 238 -8.56 19.51 -11.08
N ILE A 239 -9.16 19.43 -12.27
CA ILE A 239 -10.32 20.26 -12.66
C ILE A 239 -11.51 19.97 -11.74
N GLU A 240 -11.78 18.70 -11.46
CA GLU A 240 -12.88 18.27 -10.60
C GLU A 240 -12.67 18.71 -9.14
N MET A 241 -11.44 18.63 -8.63
CA MET A 241 -11.07 19.18 -7.32
C MET A 241 -11.37 20.68 -7.25
N PHE A 242 -10.95 21.47 -8.24
CA PHE A 242 -11.24 22.91 -8.25
C PHE A 242 -12.73 23.20 -8.41
N ALA A 243 -13.46 22.41 -9.20
CA ALA A 243 -14.91 22.54 -9.33
C ALA A 243 -15.62 22.31 -7.98
N LEU A 244 -15.18 21.30 -7.21
CA LEU A 244 -15.71 21.02 -5.88
C LEU A 244 -15.37 22.14 -4.87
N LEU A 245 -14.16 22.70 -4.93
CA LEU A 245 -13.81 23.87 -4.11
C LEU A 245 -14.70 25.08 -4.46
N VAL A 246 -14.99 25.30 -5.74
CA VAL A 246 -15.95 26.33 -6.16
C VAL A 246 -17.33 26.03 -5.59
N VAL A 247 -17.83 24.80 -5.64
CA VAL A 247 -19.13 24.41 -5.04
C VAL A 247 -19.15 24.66 -3.53
N ALA A 248 -18.06 24.32 -2.84
CA ALA A 248 -17.93 24.52 -1.40
C ALA A 248 -17.97 26.00 -1.01
N PHE A 249 -17.22 26.86 -1.73
CA PHE A 249 -17.05 28.27 -1.37
C PHE A 249 -18.10 29.20 -2.00
N ALA A 250 -18.65 28.88 -3.18
CA ALA A 250 -19.72 29.65 -3.81
C ALA A 250 -21.06 29.48 -3.08
N GLY A 251 -21.15 28.55 -2.12
CA GLY A 251 -22.34 28.36 -1.30
C GLY A 251 -23.48 27.68 -2.05
N GLY A 252 -23.19 26.74 -2.96
CA GLY A 252 -24.22 25.99 -3.69
C GLY A 252 -25.28 25.34 -2.77
N GLY A 253 -24.86 24.93 -1.56
CA GLY A 253 -25.76 24.40 -0.52
C GLY A 253 -26.72 25.41 0.12
N LYS A 254 -26.58 26.71 -0.12
CA LYS A 254 -27.49 27.72 0.47
C LYS A 254 -28.79 27.89 -0.31
N TYR A 255 -28.81 27.58 -1.61
CA TYR A 255 -29.91 28.00 -2.49
C TYR A 255 -30.70 26.85 -3.11
N LEU A 256 -30.13 25.64 -3.26
CA LEU A 256 -30.75 24.52 -3.99
C LEU A 256 -30.60 23.15 -3.31
N SER A 257 -30.25 23.10 -2.02
CA SER A 257 -29.92 21.85 -1.33
C SER A 257 -30.82 21.55 -0.13
N VAL A 258 -30.87 20.29 0.30
CA VAL A 258 -31.59 19.85 1.51
C VAL A 258 -31.09 20.58 2.75
N ASP A 259 -29.82 20.99 2.79
CA ASP A 259 -29.27 21.83 3.86
C ASP A 259 -30.00 23.17 3.98
N SER A 260 -30.42 23.77 2.86
CA SER A 260 -31.20 25.01 2.86
C SER A 260 -32.60 24.79 3.45
N ILE A 261 -33.23 23.67 3.13
CA ILE A 261 -34.55 23.28 3.68
C ILE A 261 -34.45 23.06 5.19
N ILE A 262 -33.46 22.29 5.67
CA ILE A 262 -33.24 22.04 7.09
C ILE A 262 -32.94 23.34 7.83
N ASN A 263 -32.07 24.19 7.29
CA ASN A 263 -31.74 25.50 7.89
C ASN A 263 -32.97 26.43 7.91
N HIS A 264 -33.84 26.37 6.90
CA HIS A 264 -35.09 27.13 6.87
C HIS A 264 -36.11 26.61 7.90
N TYR A 265 -36.26 25.30 8.06
CA TYR A 265 -37.12 24.71 9.10
C TYR A 265 -36.57 24.93 10.51
N CYS A 266 -35.26 24.82 10.74
CA CYS A 266 -34.63 25.15 12.03
C CYS A 266 -34.78 26.64 12.38
N LYS A 267 -34.59 27.56 11.43
CA LYS A 267 -34.83 29.00 11.66
C LYS A 267 -36.30 29.31 11.93
N ARG A 268 -37.24 28.57 11.32
CA ARG A 268 -38.67 28.73 11.57
C ARG A 268 -39.10 28.16 12.93
N CYS A 269 -38.45 27.09 13.40
CA CYS A 269 -38.68 26.53 14.73
C CYS A 269 -38.04 27.37 15.85
N CYS A 270 -36.85 27.93 15.63
CA CYS A 270 -36.17 28.79 16.62
C CYS A 270 -36.56 30.28 16.53
N GLY A 271 -37.21 30.72 15.45
CA GLY A 271 -37.69 32.11 15.29
C GLY A 271 -39.05 32.37 15.95
N ASN A 272 -39.82 31.33 16.29
CA ASN A 272 -41.13 31.48 16.94
C ASN A 272 -41.05 31.66 18.46
N SER A 273 -39.87 31.54 19.08
CA SER A 273 -39.69 31.78 20.52
C SER A 273 -39.40 33.25 20.88
N GLU A 274 -39.29 34.16 19.90
CA GLU A 274 -38.97 35.59 20.12
C GLU A 274 -40.16 36.55 19.89
N GLN A 275 -41.39 36.05 19.66
CA GLN A 275 -42.59 36.88 19.48
C GLN A 275 -43.64 36.76 20.59
N SER A 276 -43.23 36.36 21.80
CA SER A 276 -44.05 36.44 23.00
C SER A 276 -43.31 37.16 24.13
N ALA A 277 -43.15 38.48 23.98
CA ALA A 277 -42.88 39.43 25.05
C ALA A 277 -43.62 40.74 24.73
#